data_AF-A0A6I2SP92-F1
#
_entry.id   AF-A0A6I2SP92-F1
#
_cell.length_a   1.000
_cell.length_b   1.000
_cell.length_c   1.000
_cell.angle_alpha   90.00
_cell.angle_beta   90.00
_cell.angle_gamma   90.00
#
_symmetry.space_group_name_H-M   'P 1'
#
loop_
_entity.id
_entity.type
_entity.pdbx_description
1 polymer ?
#
loop_
_entity_poly.entity_id
_entity_poly.type
_entity_poly.pdbx_seq_one_letter_code
_entity_poly.pdbx_strand_id
1 'polypeptide(L)' 'MAVFTFLESYDFSGKTIVPNCTHEGSGFASIERDTKRLCPTAKVLAGLAIKGSTVDRADDEVENWLKKHDLI' A
#
# COMPACT_ATOMS: atom_id res chain seq x y z
N MET A 1 -1.48 2.00 -15.99
CA MET A 1 -0.50 1.47 -15.02
C MET A 1 -0.98 0.10 -14.57
N ALA A 2 -0.11 -0.92 -14.52
CA ALA A 2 -0.53 -2.31 -14.26
C ALA A 2 -1.36 -2.48 -12.97
N VAL A 3 -0.95 -1.81 -11.89
CA VAL A 3 -1.69 -1.86 -10.61
C VAL A 3 -3.06 -1.19 -10.71
N PHE A 4 -3.22 -0.10 -11.47
CA PHE A 4 -4.55 0.50 -11.67
C PHE A 4 -5.47 -0.45 -12.43
N THR A 5 -4.98 -1.07 -13.50
CA THR A 5 -5.76 -2.08 -14.24
C THR A 5 -6.18 -3.23 -13.32
N PHE A 6 -5.30 -3.70 -12.43
CA PHE A 6 -5.66 -4.68 -11.41
C PHE A 6 -6.78 -4.18 -10.48
N LEU A 7 -6.63 -2.99 -9.89
CA LEU A 7 -7.63 -2.41 -8.97
C LEU A 7 -9.00 -2.17 -9.64
N GLU A 8 -8.99 -1.85 -10.94
CA GLU A 8 -10.20 -1.61 -11.75
C GLU A 8 -10.88 -2.91 -12.23
N SER A 9 -10.15 -4.04 -12.26
CA SER A 9 -10.65 -5.29 -12.86
C SER A 9 -11.37 -6.23 -11.89
N TYR A 10 -11.32 -5.96 -10.58
CA TYR A 10 -11.89 -6.84 -9.55
C TYR A 10 -12.76 -6.08 -8.56
N ASP A 11 -13.71 -6.78 -7.92
CA ASP A 11 -14.52 -6.23 -6.83
C ASP A 11 -13.78 -6.35 -5.50
N PHE A 12 -13.48 -5.19 -4.90
CA PHE A 12 -12.85 -5.09 -3.58
C PHE A 12 -13.83 -4.70 -2.47
N SER A 13 -15.14 -4.77 -2.71
CA SER A 13 -16.15 -4.41 -1.73
C SER A 13 -16.01 -5.21 -0.43
N GLY A 14 -15.92 -4.49 0.70
CA GLY A 14 -15.73 -5.10 2.02
C GLY A 14 -14.34 -5.72 2.25
N LYS A 15 -13.41 -5.62 1.30
CA LYS A 15 -12.01 -6.03 1.48
C LYS A 15 -11.20 -4.92 2.12
N THR A 16 -10.10 -5.31 2.74
CA THR A 16 -9.08 -4.38 3.23
C THR A 16 -7.91 -4.36 2.26
N ILE A 17 -7.50 -3.16 1.81
CA ILE A 17 -6.34 -2.95 0.93
C ILE A 17 -5.28 -2.20 1.73
N VAL A 18 -4.05 -2.75 1.75
CA VAL A 18 -2.93 -2.20 2.52
C VAL A 18 -1.76 -2.00 1.54
N PRO A 19 -1.68 -0.84 0.86
CA PRO A 19 -0.74 -0.64 -0.22
C PRO A 19 0.69 -0.44 0.30
N ASN A 20 1.69 -0.93 -0.43
CA ASN A 20 3.09 -0.62 -0.19
C ASN A 20 3.83 -0.36 -1.51
N CYS A 21 4.97 0.31 -1.44
CA CYS A 21 5.88 0.44 -2.58
C CYS A 21 7.33 0.60 -2.13
N THR A 22 8.26 0.33 -3.05
CA THR A 22 9.63 0.82 -2.96
C THR A 22 9.79 2.10 -3.77
N HIS A 23 10.64 3.02 -3.33
CA HIS A 23 10.96 4.24 -4.08
C HIS A 23 12.43 4.65 -3.94
N GLU A 24 12.88 5.57 -4.80
CA GLU A 24 14.22 6.17 -4.72
C GLU A 24 14.19 7.70 -4.51
N GLY A 25 13.09 8.22 -3.94
CA GLY A 25 13.00 9.62 -3.51
C GLY A 25 11.60 10.22 -3.61
N SER A 26 10.69 9.60 -4.36
CA SER A 26 9.31 10.07 -4.55
C SER A 26 8.40 9.87 -3.34
N GLY A 27 8.80 9.04 -2.37
CA GLY A 27 7.94 8.64 -1.25
C GLY A 27 6.72 7.85 -1.73
N PHE A 28 5.64 7.92 -0.93
CA PHE A 28 4.38 7.22 -1.19
C PHE A 28 3.45 7.94 -2.18
N ALA A 29 3.77 9.18 -2.54
CA ALA A 29 3.06 9.99 -3.52
C ALA A 29 1.53 9.92 -3.38
N SER A 30 0.82 9.59 -4.47
CA SER A 30 -0.65 9.54 -4.52
C SER A 30 -1.24 8.15 -4.36
N ILE A 31 -0.43 7.12 -4.02
CA ILE A 31 -0.86 5.72 -4.03
C ILE A 31 -2.12 5.51 -3.17
N GLU A 32 -2.14 6.04 -1.95
CA GLU A 32 -3.29 5.90 -1.05
C GLU A 32 -4.54 6.60 -1.60
N ARG A 33 -4.38 7.83 -2.11
CA ARG A 33 -5.47 8.63 -2.68
C ARG A 33 -6.07 7.94 -3.90
N ASP A 34 -5.23 7.48 -4.82
CA ASP A 34 -5.68 6.84 -6.05
C ASP A 34 -6.29 5.47 -5.77
N THR A 35 -5.76 4.71 -4.81
CA THR A 35 -6.36 3.44 -4.37
C THR A 35 -7.76 3.67 -3.78
N LYS A 36 -7.94 4.68 -2.91
CA LYS A 36 -9.27 5.05 -2.38
C LYS A 36 -10.24 5.48 -3.48
N ARG A 37 -9.74 6.18 -4.50
CA ARG A 37 -10.55 6.61 -5.65
C ARG A 37 -10.98 5.43 -6.53
N LEU A 38 -10.09 4.46 -6.76
CA LEU A 38 -10.35 3.30 -7.61
C LEU A 38 -11.17 2.21 -6.90
N CYS A 39 -11.01 2.06 -5.59
CA CYS A 39 -11.69 1.04 -4.78
C CYS A 39 -12.48 1.71 -3.62
N PRO A 40 -13.53 2.50 -3.90
CA PRO A 40 -14.21 3.32 -2.90
C PRO A 40 -14.97 2.50 -1.84
N THR A 41 -15.29 1.24 -2.14
CA THR A 41 -16.00 0.31 -1.24
C THR A 41 -15.06 -0.57 -0.41
N ALA A 42 -13.75 -0.45 -0.63
CA ALA A 42 -12.73 -1.15 0.13
C ALA A 42 -12.27 -0.30 1.33
N LYS A 43 -11.88 -0.97 2.42
CA LYS A 43 -11.16 -0.32 3.53
C LYS A 43 -9.70 -0.15 3.13
N VAL A 44 -9.29 1.05 2.75
CA VAL A 44 -7.89 1.35 2.42
C VAL A 44 -7.16 1.85 3.67
N LEU A 45 -6.16 1.09 4.12
CA LEU A 45 -5.32 1.43 5.26
C LEU A 45 -4.11 2.29 4.84
N ALA A 46 -3.48 2.95 5.82
CA ALA A 46 -2.26 3.71 5.60
C ALA A 46 -1.15 2.80 5.08
N GLY A 47 -0.56 3.16 3.95
CA GLY A 47 0.44 2.32 3.29
C GLY A 47 1.86 2.49 3.82
N LEU A 48 2.79 1.76 3.21
CA LEU A 48 4.22 1.77 3.54
C LEU A 48 5.08 2.09 2.32
N ALA A 49 6.02 3.02 2.47
CA ALA A 49 6.95 3.44 1.44
C ALA A 49 8.37 3.14 1.91
N ILE A 50 9.04 2.17 1.28
CA ILE A 50 10.41 1.78 1.64
C ILE A 50 11.37 2.35 0.60
N LYS A 51 12.47 2.96 1.04
CA LYS A 51 13.51 3.37 0.10
C LYS A 51 14.27 2.15 -0.43
N GLY A 52 14.38 1.99 -1.74
CA GLY A 52 15.02 0.82 -2.36
C GLY A 52 16.48 0.66 -1.90
N SER A 53 17.22 1.75 -1.77
CA SER A 53 18.60 1.77 -1.26
C SER A 53 18.78 1.20 0.16
N THR A 54 17.69 0.99 0.89
CA THR A 54 17.70 0.43 2.25
C THR A 54 16.72 -0.73 2.43
N VAL A 55 16.17 -1.29 1.36
CA VAL A 55 15.12 -2.32 1.41
C VAL A 55 15.58 -3.60 2.14
N ASP A 56 16.86 -3.96 2.01
CA ASP A 56 17.44 -5.14 2.65
C ASP A 56 17.48 -5.07 4.19
N ARG A 57 17.10 -3.92 4.78
CA ARG A 57 17.04 -3.69 6.23
C ARG A 57 15.65 -3.23 6.68
N ALA A 58 14.62 -3.48 5.89
CA ALA A 58 13.28 -2.97 6.13
C ALA A 58 12.41 -3.87 7.03
N ASP A 59 12.95 -4.99 7.55
CA ASP A 59 12.19 -5.97 8.34
C ASP A 59 11.43 -5.32 9.51
N ASP A 60 12.12 -4.52 10.33
CA ASP A 60 11.50 -3.82 11.47
C ASP A 60 10.41 -2.83 11.01
N GLU A 61 10.60 -2.17 9.86
CA GLU A 61 9.65 -1.20 9.32
C GLU A 61 8.38 -1.91 8.82
N VAL A 62 8.54 -3.04 8.14
CA VAL A 62 7.44 -3.91 7.70
C VAL A 62 6.70 -4.49 8.89
N GLU A 63 7.41 -5.03 9.89
CA GLU A 63 6.81 -5.63 11.08
C GLU A 63 5.98 -4.59 11.86
N ASN A 64 6.54 -3.40 12.10
CA ASN A 64 5.82 -2.33 12.78
C ASN A 64 4.61 -1.85 12.00
N TRP A 65 4.69 -1.78 10.67
CA TRP A 65 3.56 -1.43 9.81
C TRP A 65 2.44 -2.46 9.87
N LEU A 66 2.76 -3.76 9.87
CA LEU A 66 1.77 -4.84 9.99
C LEU A 66 1.11 -4.85 11.38
N LYS A 67 1.89 -4.72 12.46
CA LYS A 67 1.37 -4.63 13.84
C LYS A 67 0.44 -3.44 14.04
N LYS A 68 0.79 -2.28 13.47
CA LYS A 68 -0.05 -1.06 13.54
C LYS A 68 -1.45 -1.27 12.96
N HIS A 69 -1.60 -2.21 12.04
CA HIS A 69 -2.86 -2.56 11.39
C HIS A 69 -3.48 -3.86 11.89
N ASP A 70 -2.94 -4.42 12.98
CA ASP A 70 -3.39 -5.70 13.58
C ASP A 70 -3.36 -6.87 12.58
N LEU A 71 -2.39 -6.87 11.66
CA LEU A 71 -2.22 -7.92 10.64
C LEU A 71 -1.30 -9.05 11.11
N ILE A 72 -0.50 -8.80 12.14
CA ILE A 72 0.35 -9.75 12.88
C ILE A 72 0.39 -9.41 14.37
#